data_AF-Q5AWU1-F1
#
_entry.id   AF-Q5AWU1-F1
#
_cell.length_a   1.000
_cell.length_b   1.000
_cell.length_c   1.000
_cell.angle_alpha   90.00
_cell.angle_beta   90.00
_cell.angle_gamma   90.00
#
_symmetry.space_group_name_H-M   'P 1'
#
loop_
_entity.id
_entity.type
_entity.pdbx_description
1 polymer ?
#
loop_
_entity_poly.entity_id
_entity_poly.type
_entity_poly.pdbx_seq_one_letter_code
_entity_poly.pdbx_strand_id
1 'polypeptide(L)'
;MESTLHRMSQSPHPQLSRLSRAWRNETFPIRHPETGKLLLEIERSASTLFGIFTSGVQLTCFVDDPDRGLLLWIARRSLTKQTYPGLLDNTAAGGLETRFWEKPVEAVVREAVEEASLDEDLVRRGLCGGGAISYYHVKRPSERCEAGPLQPEVEYVYELRLDPSTMPVPGDGEVEGFYLWTVEEVMRALREGEFKLNSAVAVIDFLVRHGVVTAENEAGYLEIWMPKRIRL
;
A
#
# COMPACT_ATOMS: atom_id res chain seq x y z
N MET A 1 1.37 -27.19 -17.06
CA MET A 1 1.66 -26.56 -18.36
C MET A 1 2.22 -25.19 -18.06
N GLU A 2 3.41 -24.86 -18.56
CA GLU A 2 4.06 -23.57 -18.32
C GLU A 2 3.29 -22.44 -19.00
N SER A 3 2.98 -21.35 -18.29
CA SER A 3 2.18 -20.25 -18.85
C SER A 3 2.96 -19.44 -19.89
N THR A 4 2.26 -18.75 -20.80
CA THR A 4 2.90 -17.82 -21.75
C THR A 4 3.75 -16.78 -21.03
N LEU A 5 3.27 -16.25 -19.89
CA LEU A 5 3.99 -15.27 -19.09
C LEU A 5 5.28 -15.84 -18.49
N HIS A 6 5.26 -17.10 -18.06
CA HIS A 6 6.46 -17.78 -17.59
C HIS A 6 7.48 -17.97 -18.71
N ARG A 7 7.05 -18.33 -19.93
CA ARG A 7 7.97 -18.36 -21.08
C ARG A 7 8.53 -16.97 -21.43
N MET A 8 7.71 -15.93 -21.31
CA MET A 8 8.17 -14.55 -21.48
C MET A 8 9.22 -14.18 -20.45
N SER A 9 9.11 -14.63 -19.19
CA SER A 9 10.10 -14.33 -18.14
C SER A 9 11.47 -14.96 -18.40
N GLN A 10 11.53 -16.01 -19.25
CA GLN A 10 12.77 -16.64 -19.73
C GLN A 10 13.33 -15.99 -21.00
N SER A 11 12.62 -15.02 -21.59
CA SER A 11 13.07 -14.32 -22.80
C SER A 11 14.32 -13.47 -22.51
N PRO A 12 15.26 -13.35 -23.47
CA PRO A 12 16.39 -12.41 -23.35
C PRO A 12 15.95 -10.93 -23.46
N HIS A 13 14.67 -10.66 -23.77
CA HIS A 13 14.19 -9.29 -23.89
C HIS A 13 14.38 -8.52 -22.57
N PRO A 14 15.06 -7.35 -22.56
CA PRO A 14 15.48 -6.68 -21.32
C PRO A 14 14.37 -6.33 -20.32
N GLN A 15 13.16 -6.07 -20.80
CA GLN A 15 12.00 -5.80 -19.94
C GLN A 15 11.35 -7.08 -19.40
N LEU A 16 11.46 -8.19 -20.13
CA LEU A 16 10.81 -9.46 -19.76
C LEU A 16 11.73 -10.33 -18.90
N SER A 17 13.04 -10.32 -19.14
CA SER A 17 14.02 -11.09 -18.38
C SER A 17 14.05 -10.74 -16.89
N ARG A 18 13.65 -9.50 -16.54
CA ARG A 18 13.52 -9.04 -15.14
C ARG A 18 12.38 -9.73 -14.39
N LEU A 19 11.37 -10.25 -15.09
CA LEU A 19 10.22 -10.90 -14.47
C LEU A 19 10.63 -12.14 -13.66
N SER A 20 11.62 -12.91 -14.15
CA SER A 20 12.09 -14.13 -13.47
C SER A 20 12.64 -13.83 -12.07
N ARG A 21 13.36 -12.72 -11.90
CA ARG A 21 13.92 -12.27 -10.60
C ARG A 21 12.87 -11.64 -9.69
N ALA A 22 11.82 -11.09 -10.28
CA ALA A 22 10.77 -10.36 -9.59
C ALA A 22 9.55 -11.25 -9.26
N TRP A 23 9.54 -12.51 -9.67
CA TRP A 23 8.43 -13.44 -9.50
C TRP A 23 8.12 -13.69 -8.02
N ARG A 24 6.83 -13.69 -7.66
CA ARG A 24 6.33 -13.80 -6.28
C ARG A 24 5.37 -14.96 -6.08
N ASN A 25 4.88 -15.58 -7.16
CA ASN A 25 3.78 -16.55 -7.13
C ASN A 25 2.49 -15.93 -6.55
N GLU A 26 2.27 -14.65 -6.86
CA GLU A 26 1.11 -13.88 -6.44
C GLU A 26 0.48 -13.23 -7.67
N THR A 27 -0.80 -13.52 -7.91
CA THR A 27 -1.48 -13.00 -9.10
C THR A 27 -2.44 -11.86 -8.75
N PHE A 28 -2.59 -10.94 -9.69
CA PHE A 28 -3.63 -9.92 -9.69
C PHE A 28 -4.68 -10.22 -10.76
N PRO A 29 -5.97 -9.90 -10.48
CA PRO A 29 -7.04 -10.18 -11.41
C PRO A 29 -7.16 -9.08 -12.46
N ILE A 30 -7.33 -9.47 -13.71
CA ILE A 30 -7.80 -8.58 -14.77
C ILE A 30 -9.27 -8.86 -14.98
N ARG A 31 -10.10 -7.85 -14.76
CA ARG A 31 -11.56 -7.98 -14.78
C ARG A 31 -12.18 -7.14 -15.89
N HIS A 32 -13.31 -7.60 -16.40
CA HIS A 32 -14.12 -6.83 -17.32
C HIS A 32 -14.64 -5.57 -16.59
N PRO A 33 -14.41 -4.36 -17.13
CA PRO A 33 -14.68 -3.11 -16.40
C PRO A 33 -16.15 -2.93 -16.04
N GLU A 34 -17.08 -3.42 -16.87
CA GLU A 34 -18.52 -3.23 -16.64
C GLU A 34 -19.17 -4.36 -15.84
N THR A 35 -18.69 -5.59 -15.99
CA THR A 35 -19.37 -6.77 -15.42
C THR A 35 -18.63 -7.30 -14.20
N GLY A 36 -17.41 -6.82 -13.92
CA GLY A 36 -16.56 -7.32 -12.85
C GLY A 36 -16.03 -8.74 -13.06
N LYS A 37 -16.39 -9.41 -14.17
CA LYS A 37 -16.00 -10.79 -14.47
C LYS A 37 -14.49 -10.92 -14.58
N LEU A 38 -13.90 -11.88 -13.88
CA LEU A 38 -12.50 -12.26 -14.04
C LEU A 38 -12.25 -12.76 -15.47
N LEU A 39 -11.32 -12.10 -16.17
CA LEU A 39 -10.92 -12.42 -17.53
C LEU A 39 -9.64 -13.26 -17.54
N LEU A 40 -8.63 -12.82 -16.81
CA LEU A 40 -7.38 -13.55 -16.61
C LEU A 40 -6.68 -13.10 -15.33
N GLU A 41 -5.70 -13.88 -14.90
CA GLU A 41 -4.80 -13.55 -13.82
C GLU A 41 -3.42 -13.21 -14.39
N ILE A 42 -2.76 -12.22 -13.80
CA ILE A 42 -1.41 -11.83 -14.18
C ILE A 42 -0.49 -11.84 -12.97
N GLU A 43 0.74 -12.31 -13.14
CA GLU A 43 1.72 -12.27 -12.06
C GLU A 43 1.98 -10.82 -11.61
N ARG A 44 2.03 -10.60 -10.30
CA ARG A 44 2.20 -9.28 -9.67
C ARG A 44 3.37 -8.50 -10.27
N SER A 45 4.49 -9.16 -10.52
CA SER A 45 5.69 -8.54 -11.10
C SER A 45 5.53 -8.08 -12.55
N ALA A 46 4.57 -8.65 -13.28
CA ALA A 46 4.29 -8.30 -14.66
C ALA A 46 3.23 -7.20 -14.82
N SER A 47 2.40 -6.94 -13.79
CA SER A 47 1.31 -5.97 -13.83
C SER A 47 1.72 -4.60 -14.38
N THR A 48 2.79 -4.00 -13.83
CA THR A 48 3.33 -2.71 -14.26
C THR A 48 3.75 -2.70 -15.74
N LEU A 49 4.29 -3.80 -16.26
CA LEU A 49 4.80 -3.86 -17.63
C LEU A 49 3.69 -3.65 -18.65
N PHE A 50 2.49 -4.12 -18.33
CA PHE A 50 1.32 -4.05 -19.19
C PHE A 50 0.35 -2.93 -18.79
N GLY A 51 0.75 -2.05 -17.87
CA GLY A 51 -0.12 -0.98 -17.36
C GLY A 51 -1.39 -1.51 -16.68
N ILE A 52 -1.32 -2.73 -16.14
CA ILE A 52 -2.47 -3.35 -15.49
C ILE A 52 -2.72 -2.68 -14.14
N PHE A 53 -3.99 -2.38 -13.93
CA PHE A 53 -4.51 -1.90 -12.66
C PHE A 53 -4.21 -2.86 -11.53
N THR A 54 -3.63 -2.35 -10.45
CA THR A 54 -3.38 -3.10 -9.23
C THR A 54 -4.12 -2.49 -8.06
N SER A 55 -4.51 -3.31 -7.09
CA SER A 55 -5.10 -2.81 -5.85
C SER A 55 -4.35 -3.35 -4.64
N GLY A 56 -4.47 -2.65 -3.52
CA GLY A 56 -3.84 -2.99 -2.25
C GLY A 56 -4.69 -2.54 -1.08
N VAL A 57 -4.24 -2.91 0.11
CA VAL A 57 -4.82 -2.52 1.39
C VAL A 57 -3.77 -1.83 2.23
N GLN A 58 -4.18 -0.82 2.99
CA GLN A 58 -3.33 -0.03 3.87
C GLN A 58 -4.00 0.06 5.24
N LEU A 59 -3.31 -0.36 6.30
CA LEU A 59 -3.78 -0.22 7.68
C LEU A 59 -2.96 0.83 8.43
N THR A 60 -3.60 1.90 8.87
CA THR A 60 -3.01 2.89 9.76
C THR A 60 -3.51 2.67 11.18
N CYS A 61 -2.66 2.15 12.06
CA CYS A 61 -2.95 2.07 13.49
C CYS A 61 -2.53 3.35 14.20
N PHE A 62 -3.34 3.80 15.16
CA PHE A 62 -3.08 5.02 15.91
C PHE A 62 -3.50 4.92 17.37
N VAL A 63 -2.99 5.84 18.19
CA VAL A 63 -3.30 5.97 19.62
C VAL A 63 -3.63 7.44 19.90
N ASP A 64 -4.68 7.69 20.68
CA ASP A 64 -4.97 9.01 21.25
C ASP A 64 -4.27 9.12 22.60
N ASP A 65 -3.12 9.77 22.63
CA ASP A 65 -2.35 9.98 23.85
C ASP A 65 -2.80 11.29 24.55
N PRO A 66 -3.10 11.28 25.87
CA PRO A 66 -3.56 12.46 26.57
C PRO A 66 -2.58 13.63 26.57
N ASP A 67 -1.27 13.36 26.54
CA ASP A 67 -0.22 14.36 26.67
C ASP A 67 0.39 14.73 25.31
N ARG A 68 0.54 13.74 24.42
CA ARG A 68 1.18 13.88 23.11
C ARG A 68 0.19 14.03 21.94
N GLY A 69 -1.10 13.84 22.19
CA GLY A 69 -2.14 13.89 21.16
C GLY A 69 -2.13 12.64 20.27
N LEU A 70 -2.43 12.83 18.98
CA LEU A 70 -2.53 11.75 18.00
C LEU A 70 -1.14 11.18 17.69
N LEU A 71 -0.98 9.88 17.92
CA LEU A 71 0.24 9.13 17.60
C LEU A 71 -0.06 8.03 16.57
N LEU A 72 0.84 7.82 15.60
CA LEU A 72 0.68 6.82 14.55
C LEU A 72 1.74 5.73 14.69
N TRP A 73 1.32 4.48 14.47
CA TRP A 73 2.23 3.35 14.36
C TRP A 73 2.76 3.24 12.93
N ILE A 74 4.03 3.57 12.76
CA ILE A 74 4.73 3.53 11.47
C ILE A 74 5.65 2.32 11.43
N ALA A 75 5.54 1.50 10.37
CA ALA A 75 6.44 0.38 10.15
C ALA A 75 7.69 0.84 9.38
N ARG A 76 8.83 0.18 9.61
CA ARG A 76 9.99 0.24 8.71
C ARG A 76 10.15 -1.09 8.02
N ARG A 77 10.21 -1.05 6.69
CA ARG A 77 10.30 -2.25 5.85
C ARG A 77 11.66 -2.90 6.04
N SER A 78 11.68 -4.23 6.16
CA SER A 78 12.92 -5.01 6.24
C SER A 78 13.85 -4.71 5.07
N LEU A 79 15.16 -4.64 5.35
CA LEU A 79 16.19 -4.45 4.32
C LEU A 79 16.24 -5.60 3.29
N THR A 80 15.67 -6.76 3.63
CA THR A 80 15.60 -7.92 2.72
C THR A 80 14.38 -7.89 1.80
N LYS A 81 13.45 -6.93 1.98
CA LYS A 81 12.28 -6.79 1.10
C LYS A 81 12.72 -6.50 -0.34
N GLN A 82 12.15 -7.24 -1.28
CA GLN A 82 12.46 -7.12 -2.71
C GLN A 82 12.15 -5.72 -3.28
N THR A 83 11.14 -5.03 -2.73
CA THR A 83 10.76 -3.68 -3.16
C THR A 83 10.81 -2.72 -1.98
N TYR A 84 11.39 -1.53 -2.21
CA TYR A 84 11.46 -0.44 -1.23
C TYR A 84 12.04 -0.88 0.14
N PRO A 85 13.21 -1.54 0.18
CA PRO A 85 13.83 -1.95 1.45
C PRO A 85 14.18 -0.72 2.30
N GLY A 86 13.93 -0.79 3.61
CA GLY A 86 14.28 0.25 4.58
C GLY A 86 13.39 1.50 4.58
N LEU A 87 12.49 1.67 3.60
CA LEU A 87 11.52 2.77 3.60
C LEU A 87 10.46 2.57 4.68
N LEU A 88 9.83 3.66 5.09
CA LEU A 88 8.69 3.65 6.00
C LEU A 88 7.42 3.17 5.28
N ASP A 89 6.55 2.50 6.03
CA ASP A 89 5.28 1.97 5.57
C ASP A 89 4.17 2.29 6.59
N ASN A 90 2.92 1.98 6.21
CA ASN A 90 1.81 1.92 7.16
C ASN A 90 2.03 0.80 8.18
N THR A 91 1.16 0.71 9.20
CA THR A 91 1.28 -0.35 10.21
C THR A 91 1.20 -1.75 9.61
N ALA A 92 0.35 -1.95 8.60
CA ALA A 92 0.39 -3.13 7.76
C ALA A 92 -0.08 -2.79 6.34
N ALA A 93 0.46 -3.43 5.31
CA ALA A 93 0.12 -3.12 3.93
C ALA A 93 0.34 -4.27 2.93
N GLY A 94 -0.73 -4.64 2.23
CA GLY A 94 -0.74 -5.79 1.32
C GLY A 94 -1.17 -5.47 -0.10
N GLY A 95 -0.74 -6.29 -1.05
CA GLY A 95 -1.34 -6.31 -2.39
C GLY A 95 -2.65 -7.10 -2.37
N LEU A 96 -3.66 -6.64 -3.10
CA LEU A 96 -4.95 -7.32 -3.19
C LEU A 96 -4.90 -8.41 -4.27
N GLU A 97 -4.41 -9.59 -3.86
CA GLU A 97 -4.32 -10.77 -4.72
C GLU A 97 -5.69 -11.21 -5.28
N THR A 98 -5.68 -11.95 -6.39
CA THR A 98 -6.91 -12.45 -7.03
C THR A 98 -7.84 -13.16 -6.05
N ARG A 99 -7.29 -13.98 -5.13
CA ARG A 99 -8.06 -14.73 -4.12
C ARG A 99 -8.79 -13.84 -3.11
N PHE A 100 -8.33 -12.60 -2.91
CA PHE A 100 -8.89 -11.65 -1.95
C PHE A 100 -9.57 -10.45 -2.62
N TRP A 101 -9.66 -10.42 -3.95
CA TRP A 101 -10.16 -9.27 -4.71
C TRP A 101 -11.50 -8.72 -4.22
N GLU A 102 -12.42 -9.61 -3.88
CA GLU A 102 -13.78 -9.25 -3.43
C GLU A 102 -13.87 -9.14 -1.90
N LYS A 103 -12.74 -9.27 -1.20
CA LYS A 103 -12.64 -9.25 0.26
C LYS A 103 -11.43 -8.42 0.74
N PRO A 104 -11.35 -7.10 0.45
CA PRO A 104 -10.25 -6.27 0.94
C PRO A 104 -10.12 -6.26 2.47
N VAL A 105 -11.23 -6.42 3.21
CA VAL A 105 -11.22 -6.54 4.67
C VAL A 105 -10.46 -7.80 5.13
N GLU A 106 -10.63 -8.93 4.45
CA GLU A 106 -9.89 -10.15 4.80
C GLU A 106 -8.40 -10.02 4.47
N ALA A 107 -8.06 -9.32 3.40
CA ALA A 107 -6.67 -9.02 3.08
C ALA A 107 -6.03 -8.16 4.19
N VAL A 108 -6.64 -7.05 4.59
CA VAL A 108 -6.04 -6.16 5.61
C VAL A 108 -5.95 -6.82 6.99
N VAL A 109 -6.92 -7.65 7.37
CA VAL A 109 -6.86 -8.43 8.62
C VAL A 109 -5.67 -9.39 8.57
N ARG A 110 -5.48 -10.09 7.45
CA ARG A 110 -4.33 -10.99 7.28
C ARG A 110 -2.99 -10.25 7.41
N GLU A 111 -2.82 -9.14 6.68
CA GLU A 111 -1.57 -8.35 6.75
C GLU A 111 -1.33 -7.83 8.18
N ALA A 112 -2.37 -7.41 8.89
CA ALA A 112 -2.25 -6.94 10.28
C ALA A 112 -1.76 -8.05 11.23
N VAL A 113 -2.16 -9.29 11.00
CA VAL A 113 -1.72 -10.45 11.77
C VAL A 113 -0.31 -10.87 11.37
N GLU A 114 -0.01 -10.94 10.06
CA GLU A 114 1.26 -11.43 9.51
C GLU A 114 2.42 -10.42 9.74
N GLU A 115 2.23 -9.15 9.37
CA GLU A 115 3.30 -8.14 9.43
C GLU A 115 3.44 -7.52 10.83
N ALA A 116 2.31 -7.31 11.52
CA ALA A 116 2.25 -6.52 12.75
C ALA A 116 1.91 -7.32 14.02
N SER A 117 1.73 -8.65 13.90
CA SER A 117 1.40 -9.56 15.01
C SER A 117 0.19 -9.11 15.85
N LEU A 118 -0.76 -8.37 15.24
CA LEU A 118 -1.95 -7.93 15.94
C LEU A 118 -2.91 -9.10 16.14
N ASP A 119 -3.61 -9.11 17.27
CA ASP A 119 -4.67 -10.09 17.53
C ASP A 119 -5.79 -9.94 16.51
N GLU A 120 -6.13 -11.04 15.81
CA GLU A 120 -7.12 -11.03 14.73
C GLU A 120 -8.48 -10.52 15.21
N ASP A 121 -8.87 -10.96 16.41
CA ASP A 121 -10.13 -10.64 17.06
C ASP A 121 -10.22 -9.13 17.39
N LEU A 122 -9.13 -8.55 17.91
CA LEU A 122 -8.98 -7.12 18.12
C LEU A 122 -9.08 -6.35 16.81
N VAL A 123 -8.37 -6.79 15.76
CA VAL A 123 -8.42 -6.14 14.45
C VAL A 123 -9.85 -6.15 13.91
N ARG A 124 -10.50 -7.31 13.84
CA ARG A 124 -11.86 -7.44 13.29
C ARG A 124 -12.91 -6.61 14.02
N ARG A 125 -12.78 -6.43 15.34
CA ARG A 125 -13.72 -5.62 16.13
C ARG A 125 -13.49 -4.12 15.99
N GLY A 126 -12.24 -3.69 15.83
CA GLY A 126 -11.86 -2.28 15.85
C GLY A 126 -11.64 -1.64 14.48
N LEU A 127 -11.56 -2.43 13.41
CA LEU A 127 -11.23 -1.96 12.08
C LEU A 127 -12.31 -1.01 11.53
N CYS A 128 -11.88 0.18 11.13
CA CYS A 128 -12.72 1.17 10.45
C CYS A 128 -12.27 1.36 9.00
N GLY A 129 -13.21 1.44 8.06
CA GLY A 129 -12.91 1.72 6.66
C GLY A 129 -12.80 3.23 6.39
N GLY A 130 -11.70 3.67 5.79
CA GLY A 130 -11.47 5.08 5.38
C GLY A 130 -11.81 5.37 3.91
N GLY A 131 -12.30 4.36 3.17
CA GLY A 131 -12.59 4.44 1.74
C GLY A 131 -11.46 3.88 0.88
N ALA A 132 -11.22 4.51 -0.27
CA ALA A 132 -10.16 4.11 -1.20
C ALA A 132 -9.52 5.33 -1.86
N ILE A 133 -8.25 5.18 -2.24
CA ILE A 133 -7.47 6.21 -2.91
C ILE A 133 -7.05 5.67 -4.28
N SER A 134 -7.28 6.44 -5.34
CA SER A 134 -6.85 6.07 -6.70
C SER A 134 -5.83 7.06 -7.22
N TYR A 135 -4.74 6.56 -7.79
CA TYR A 135 -3.70 7.38 -8.40
C TYR A 135 -2.98 6.62 -9.51
N TYR A 136 -2.16 7.35 -10.27
CA TYR A 136 -1.22 6.78 -11.24
C TYR A 136 0.19 6.98 -10.71
N HIS A 137 0.94 5.90 -10.60
CA HIS A 137 2.37 5.97 -10.36
C HIS A 137 3.10 5.90 -11.69
N VAL A 138 3.91 6.92 -11.98
CA VAL A 138 4.86 6.92 -13.09
C VAL A 138 6.18 6.40 -12.55
N LYS A 139 6.56 5.16 -12.90
CA LYS A 139 7.88 4.65 -12.49
C LYS A 139 8.98 5.35 -13.25
N ARG A 140 10.21 5.30 -12.73
CA ARG A 140 11.36 5.99 -13.32
C ARG A 140 11.49 5.69 -14.82
N PRO A 141 11.89 6.69 -15.62
CA PRO A 141 12.22 6.51 -17.03
C PRO A 141 13.18 5.35 -17.25
N SER A 142 13.06 4.73 -18.42
CA SER A 142 14.02 3.74 -18.90
C SER A 142 14.49 4.14 -20.29
N GLU A 143 15.60 3.58 -20.75
CA GLU A 143 16.15 3.82 -22.10
C GLU A 143 15.14 3.63 -23.25
N ARG A 144 14.02 2.94 -23.00
CA ARG A 144 12.98 2.64 -24.00
C ARG A 144 11.63 3.30 -23.71
N CYS A 145 11.49 4.01 -22.59
CA CYS A 145 10.29 4.74 -22.23
C CYS A 145 10.72 5.97 -21.42
N GLU A 146 10.82 7.11 -22.11
CA GLU A 146 11.26 8.39 -21.51
C GLU A 146 10.34 8.86 -20.38
N ALA A 147 9.06 8.50 -20.42
CA ALA A 147 8.12 8.77 -19.33
C ALA A 147 8.14 7.69 -18.22
N GLY A 148 8.65 6.49 -18.49
CA GLY A 148 8.54 5.32 -17.61
C GLY A 148 7.14 4.68 -17.61
N PRO A 149 6.99 3.42 -17.13
CA PRO A 149 5.71 2.75 -17.18
C PRO A 149 4.73 3.34 -16.16
N LEU A 150 3.50 3.57 -16.64
CA LEU A 150 2.36 3.99 -15.84
C LEU A 150 1.75 2.78 -15.13
N GLN A 151 1.54 2.91 -13.83
CA GLN A 151 0.83 1.91 -13.03
C GLN A 151 -0.38 2.58 -12.35
N PRO A 152 -1.61 2.28 -12.80
CA PRO A 152 -2.80 2.68 -12.07
C PRO A 152 -2.94 1.83 -10.80
N GLU A 153 -3.16 2.48 -9.67
CA GLU A 153 -3.31 1.83 -8.36
C GLU A 153 -4.57 2.31 -7.64
N VAL A 154 -5.19 1.40 -6.88
CA VAL A 154 -6.23 1.72 -5.88
C VAL A 154 -5.84 1.09 -4.54
N GLU A 155 -5.71 1.90 -3.51
CA GLU A 155 -5.42 1.46 -2.15
C GLU A 155 -6.70 1.61 -1.31
N TYR A 156 -7.21 0.50 -0.78
CA TYR A 156 -8.26 0.51 0.23
C TYR A 156 -7.62 0.85 1.58
N VAL A 157 -8.12 1.90 2.21
CA VAL A 157 -7.55 2.40 3.46
C VAL A 157 -8.41 2.00 4.63
N TYR A 158 -7.75 1.52 5.67
CA TYR A 158 -8.33 1.10 6.93
C TYR A 158 -7.57 1.74 8.08
N GLU A 159 -8.26 1.93 9.18
CA GLU A 159 -7.68 2.46 10.41
C GLU A 159 -8.11 1.64 11.61
N LEU A 160 -7.23 1.58 12.61
CA LEU A 160 -7.47 0.85 13.83
C LEU A 160 -6.91 1.64 15.00
N ARG A 161 -7.80 2.08 15.90
CA ARG A 161 -7.37 2.70 17.14
C ARG A 161 -6.92 1.61 18.11
N LEU A 162 -5.68 1.70 18.57
CA LEU A 162 -5.09 0.77 19.53
C LEU A 162 -5.13 1.35 20.94
N ASP A 163 -5.20 0.46 21.93
CA ASP A 163 -4.90 0.82 23.30
C ASP A 163 -3.40 1.15 23.44
N PRO A 164 -3.00 2.14 24.27
CA PRO A 164 -1.57 2.46 24.46
C PRO A 164 -0.69 1.26 24.87
N SER A 165 -1.27 0.23 25.49
CA SER A 165 -0.56 -1.00 25.87
C SER A 165 -0.43 -2.03 24.73
N THR A 166 -1.16 -1.84 23.61
CA THR A 166 -1.10 -2.73 22.44
C THR A 166 -0.02 -2.24 21.49
N MET A 167 1.07 -3.02 21.38
CA MET A 167 2.22 -2.69 20.56
C MET A 167 2.33 -3.66 19.37
N PRO A 168 2.30 -3.17 18.11
CA PRO A 168 2.65 -3.97 16.96
C PRO A 168 4.08 -4.53 17.06
N VAL A 169 4.28 -5.76 16.60
CA VAL A 169 5.58 -6.43 16.59
C VAL A 169 5.79 -7.12 15.24
N PRO A 170 7.00 -7.06 14.64
CA PRO A 170 7.25 -7.75 13.37
C PRO A 170 6.98 -9.26 13.48
N GLY A 171 6.15 -9.79 12.59
CA GLY A 171 5.72 -11.20 12.63
C GLY A 171 6.40 -12.12 11.62
N ASP A 172 6.45 -11.72 10.35
CA ASP A 172 6.83 -12.58 9.21
C ASP A 172 8.20 -12.24 8.59
N GLY A 173 8.90 -11.23 9.13
CA GLY A 173 10.20 -10.76 8.65
C GLY A 173 10.14 -9.73 7.51
N GLU A 174 8.94 -9.30 7.10
CA GLU A 174 8.74 -8.24 6.11
C GLU A 174 8.95 -6.83 6.69
N VAL A 175 8.78 -6.70 8.02
CA VAL A 175 8.98 -5.49 8.80
C VAL A 175 10.23 -5.62 9.68
N GLU A 176 11.04 -4.58 9.75
CA GLU A 176 12.21 -4.49 10.64
C GLU A 176 11.82 -4.05 12.05
N GLY A 177 10.87 -3.12 12.15
CA GLY A 177 10.39 -2.60 13.42
C GLY A 177 9.24 -1.61 13.26
N PHE A 178 8.63 -1.28 14.39
CA PHE A 178 7.53 -0.32 14.50
C PHE A 178 7.92 0.85 15.38
N TYR A 179 7.42 2.04 15.03
CA TYR A 179 7.62 3.26 15.79
C TYR A 179 6.29 3.94 16.07
N LEU A 180 6.09 4.37 17.31
CA LEU A 180 4.94 5.18 17.69
C LEU A 180 5.32 6.67 17.62
N TRP A 181 4.99 7.29 16.50
CA TRP A 181 5.43 8.64 16.14
C TRP A 181 4.36 9.69 16.35
N THR A 182 4.80 10.90 16.69
CA THR A 182 3.90 12.07 16.66
C THR A 182 3.58 12.47 15.23
N VAL A 183 2.52 13.25 15.05
CA VAL A 183 2.18 13.87 13.77
C VAL A 183 3.36 14.64 13.18
N GLU A 184 4.13 15.36 13.99
CA GLU A 184 5.27 16.16 13.53
C GLU A 184 6.38 15.27 12.95
N GLU A 185 6.66 14.14 13.60
CA GLU A 185 7.66 13.16 13.13
C GLU A 185 7.23 12.54 11.80
N VAL A 186 5.95 12.14 11.70
CA VAL A 186 5.36 11.61 10.46
C VAL A 186 5.44 12.64 9.33
N MET A 187 5.04 13.89 9.60
CA MET A 187 5.07 14.97 8.61
C MET A 187 6.48 15.31 8.15
N ARG A 188 7.48 15.25 9.05
CA ARG A 188 8.89 15.41 8.67
C ARG A 188 9.33 14.31 7.71
N ALA A 189 9.09 13.05 8.06
CA ALA A 189 9.47 11.90 7.24
C ALA A 189 8.76 11.86 5.87
N LEU A 190 7.50 12.31 5.81
CA LEU A 190 6.77 12.50 4.54
C LEU A 190 7.46 13.53 3.63
N ARG A 191 7.87 14.69 4.18
CA ARG A 191 8.58 15.73 3.42
C ARG A 191 9.97 15.30 2.98
N GLU A 192 10.65 14.47 3.77
CA GLU A 192 11.96 13.90 3.47
C GLU A 192 11.89 12.73 2.48
N GLY A 193 10.69 12.28 2.11
CA GLY A 193 10.49 11.20 1.14
C GLY A 193 10.91 9.82 1.66
N GLU A 194 10.87 9.62 2.98
CA GLU A 194 11.29 8.36 3.61
C GLU A 194 10.23 7.25 3.50
N PHE A 195 9.00 7.60 3.18
CA PHE A 195 7.91 6.65 2.98
C PHE A 195 7.94 6.00 1.60
N LYS A 196 7.58 4.72 1.56
CA LYS A 196 7.11 4.08 0.35
C LYS A 196 5.88 4.84 -0.17
N LEU A 197 5.83 5.07 -1.49
CA LEU A 197 4.89 6.01 -2.10
C LEU A 197 3.41 5.74 -1.76
N ASN A 198 2.96 4.48 -1.90
CA ASN A 198 1.55 4.16 -1.64
C ASN A 198 1.18 4.33 -0.16
N SER A 199 2.12 4.02 0.73
CA SER A 199 2.01 4.24 2.17
C SER A 199 1.96 5.73 2.50
N ALA A 200 2.80 6.55 1.87
CA ALA A 200 2.79 8.01 2.02
C ALA A 200 1.42 8.59 1.68
N VAL A 201 0.85 8.17 0.54
CA VAL A 201 -0.47 8.61 0.08
C VAL A 201 -1.57 8.23 1.09
N ALA A 202 -1.53 7.01 1.63
CA ALA A 202 -2.50 6.57 2.64
C ALA A 202 -2.36 7.30 3.98
N VAL A 203 -1.14 7.58 4.43
CA VAL A 203 -0.91 8.38 5.64
C VAL A 203 -1.39 9.82 5.44
N ILE A 204 -1.11 10.45 4.29
CA ILE A 204 -1.61 11.80 3.98
C ILE A 204 -3.13 11.84 3.98
N ASP A 205 -3.80 10.85 3.36
CA ASP A 205 -5.26 10.73 3.39
C ASP A 205 -5.81 10.60 4.82
N PHE A 206 -5.16 9.82 5.67
CA PHE A 206 -5.49 9.73 7.09
C PHE A 206 -5.38 11.10 7.78
N LEU A 207 -4.26 11.81 7.62
CA LEU A 207 -4.04 13.12 8.24
C LEU A 207 -5.07 14.17 7.77
N VAL A 208 -5.50 14.11 6.50
CA VAL A 208 -6.57 14.97 5.98
C VAL A 208 -7.92 14.61 6.60
N ARG A 209 -8.30 13.32 6.64
CA ARG A 209 -9.58 12.87 7.21
C ARG A 209 -9.70 13.16 8.71
N HIS A 210 -8.58 13.15 9.43
CA HIS A 210 -8.50 13.45 10.86
C HIS A 210 -8.29 14.93 11.17
N GLY A 211 -8.33 15.82 10.16
CA GLY A 211 -8.27 17.27 10.36
C GLY A 211 -6.90 17.81 10.77
N VAL A 212 -5.84 17.01 10.59
CA VAL A 212 -4.46 17.41 10.88
C VAL A 212 -3.90 18.26 9.73
N VAL A 213 -4.14 17.82 8.49
CA VAL A 213 -3.82 18.59 7.28
C VAL A 213 -5.11 19.21 6.77
N THR A 214 -5.15 20.53 6.69
CA THR A 214 -6.36 21.30 6.35
C THR A 214 -6.05 22.38 5.32
N ALA A 215 -7.09 22.97 4.73
CA ALA A 215 -6.93 24.06 3.76
C ALA A 215 -6.30 25.31 4.39
N GLU A 216 -6.43 25.48 5.71
CA GLU A 216 -5.89 26.61 6.47
C GLU A 216 -4.40 26.46 6.77
N ASN A 217 -3.87 25.22 6.82
CA ASN A 217 -2.48 24.96 7.22
C ASN A 217 -1.59 24.38 6.10
N GLU A 218 -2.16 23.97 4.96
CA GLU A 218 -1.42 23.43 3.83
C GLU A 218 -1.76 24.17 2.53
N ALA A 219 -0.79 24.91 1.99
CA ALA A 219 -0.96 25.69 0.77
C ALA A 219 -1.28 24.82 -0.45
N GLY A 220 -0.76 23.59 -0.48
CA GLY A 220 -1.03 22.60 -1.53
C GLY A 220 -2.28 21.73 -1.28
N TYR A 221 -3.13 22.06 -0.31
CA TYR A 221 -4.22 21.18 0.14
C TYR A 221 -5.12 20.66 -0.99
N LEU A 222 -5.46 21.53 -1.95
CA LEU A 222 -6.30 21.13 -3.08
C LEU A 222 -5.61 20.11 -4.00
N GLU A 223 -4.30 20.25 -4.24
CA GLU A 223 -3.54 19.28 -5.03
C GLU A 223 -3.47 17.92 -4.34
N ILE A 224 -3.39 17.93 -3.00
CA ILE A 224 -3.38 16.74 -2.14
C ILE A 224 -4.76 16.07 -2.13
N TRP A 225 -5.86 16.84 -2.04
CA TRP A 225 -7.21 16.32 -1.83
C TRP A 225 -7.95 15.91 -3.11
N MET A 226 -7.68 16.59 -4.25
CA MET A 226 -8.37 16.34 -5.52
C MET A 226 -8.04 15.05 -6.32
N PRO A 227 -7.17 14.10 -5.92
CA PRO A 227 -7.02 12.84 -6.66
C PRO A 227 -8.30 11.98 -6.69
N LYS A 228 -9.23 12.19 -5.75
CA LYS A 228 -10.47 11.40 -5.64
C LYS A 228 -11.47 11.80 -6.73
N ARG A 229 -11.45 11.10 -7.87
CA ARG A 229 -12.50 11.23 -8.90
C ARG A 229 -13.83 10.67 -8.37
N ILE A 230 -14.78 11.55 -8.13
CA ILE A 230 -16.19 11.19 -7.90
C ILE A 230 -16.76 10.67 -9.23
N ARG A 231 -17.20 9.41 -9.26
CA ARG A 231 -18.18 8.93 -10.25
C ARG A 231 -19.47 8.65 -9.49
N LEU A 232 -20.49 9.49 -9.69
CA LEU A 232 -21.86 9.25 -9.24
C LEU A 232 -22.56 8.31 -10.21
#